data_AF-A0AAN3DAI5-F1
#
_entry.id   AF-A0AAN3DAI5-F1
#
_cell.length_a   1.000
_cell.length_b   1.000
_cell.length_c   1.000
_cell.angle_alpha   90.00
_cell.angle_beta   90.00
_cell.angle_gamma   90.00
#
_symmetry.space_group_name_H-M   'P 1'
#
loop_
_entity.id
_entity.type
_entity.pdbx_description
1 polymer ?
#
loop_
_entity_poly.entity_id
_entity_poly.type
_entity_poly.pdbx_seq_one_letter_code
_entity_poly.pdbx_strand_id
1 'polypeptide(L)'
;MNNNMAIVRPIGYQQSVEFYSPVYDTPEKLKSTKPDLRSTIYWNPAVTTDEHGEAHISFYTADSSSRYRLAVEGVSAIGAIICSEQDLF
;
A
#
# COMPACT_ATOMS: atom_id res chain seq x y z
N MET A 1 8.59 36.06 -21.06
CA MET A 1 7.70 35.04 -20.45
C MET A 1 7.55 35.40 -18.98
N ASN A 2 6.33 35.49 -18.45
CA ASN A 2 6.09 35.88 -17.05
C ASN A 2 6.51 34.75 -16.09
N ASN A 3 7.30 35.07 -15.07
CA ASN A 3 7.79 34.13 -14.04
C ASN A 3 6.69 33.55 -13.13
N ASN A 4 5.43 33.97 -13.29
CA ASN A 4 4.30 33.61 -12.44
C ASN A 4 3.32 32.63 -13.11
N MET A 5 3.74 31.92 -14.18
CA MET A 5 2.90 30.96 -14.89
C MET A 5 3.54 29.57 -14.84
N ALA A 6 2.89 28.64 -14.12
CA ALA A 6 3.24 27.22 -14.13
C ALA A 6 2.30 26.46 -15.07
N ILE A 7 2.87 25.70 -16.01
CA ILE A 7 2.09 24.78 -16.86
C ILE A 7 1.98 23.45 -16.12
N VAL A 8 0.79 23.16 -15.62
CA VAL A 8 0.48 21.86 -15.01
C VAL A 8 -0.20 20.98 -16.04
N ARG A 9 0.34 19.78 -16.26
CA ARG A 9 -0.28 18.73 -17.09
C ARG A 9 -0.77 17.62 -16.16
N PRO A 10 -2.07 17.58 -15.80
CA PRO A 10 -2.59 16.48 -15.03
C PRO A 10 -2.44 15.18 -15.82
N ILE A 11 -2.22 14.08 -15.10
CA ILE A 11 -1.92 12.73 -15.63
C ILE A 11 -3.08 12.10 -16.43
N GLY A 12 -4.19 12.84 -16.61
CA GLY A 12 -5.41 12.36 -17.26
C GLY A 12 -6.27 11.51 -16.33
N TYR A 13 -7.25 10.83 -16.91
CA TYR A 13 -8.09 9.87 -16.20
C TYR A 13 -7.32 8.55 -16.02
N GLN A 14 -7.14 8.13 -14.77
CA GLN A 14 -6.54 6.85 -14.41
C GLN A 14 -7.63 5.95 -13.86
N GLN A 15 -7.88 4.80 -14.50
CA GLN A 15 -8.76 3.79 -13.91
C GLN A 15 -8.10 3.23 -12.65
N SER A 16 -8.92 3.01 -11.63
CA SER A 16 -8.48 2.31 -10.42
C SER A 16 -8.00 0.91 -10.82
N VAL A 17 -6.77 0.59 -10.45
CA VAL A 17 -6.20 -0.75 -10.63
C VAL A 17 -6.19 -1.39 -9.26
N GLU A 18 -6.78 -2.58 -9.16
CA GLU A 18 -6.70 -3.35 -7.93
C GLU A 18 -5.26 -3.83 -7.72
N PHE A 19 -4.76 -3.67 -6.51
CA PHE A 19 -3.44 -4.19 -6.15
C PHE A 19 -3.52 -5.70 -5.97
N TYR A 20 -2.79 -6.44 -6.81
CA TYR A 20 -2.74 -7.90 -6.71
C TYR A 20 -1.86 -8.35 -5.54
N SER A 21 -2.47 -9.08 -4.61
CA SER A 21 -1.79 -9.78 -3.51
C SER A 21 -1.85 -11.30 -3.76
N PRO A 22 -0.72 -11.99 -3.99
CA PRO A 22 -0.68 -13.44 -4.12
C PRO A 22 -1.20 -14.12 -2.85
N VAL A 23 -1.92 -15.22 -3.02
CA VAL A 23 -2.43 -16.05 -1.92
C VAL A 23 -1.59 -17.32 -1.83
N TYR A 24 -0.93 -17.54 -0.69
CA TYR A 24 -0.14 -18.75 -0.42
C TYR A 24 -0.82 -19.65 0.61
N ASP A 25 -2.07 -20.02 0.33
CA ASP A 25 -2.95 -20.81 1.19
C ASP A 25 -2.76 -22.34 1.09
N THR A 26 -1.95 -22.80 0.13
CA THR A 26 -1.78 -24.22 -0.21
C THR A 26 -0.31 -24.59 -0.30
N PRO A 27 0.08 -25.84 0.02
CA PRO A 27 1.46 -26.30 -0.09
C PRO A 27 2.05 -26.13 -1.50
N GLU A 28 1.24 -26.30 -2.54
CA GLU A 28 1.66 -26.14 -3.93
C GLU A 28 2.01 -24.69 -4.25
N LYS A 29 1.19 -23.73 -3.81
CA LYS A 29 1.46 -22.30 -4.01
C LYS A 29 2.68 -21.84 -3.20
N LEU A 30 2.83 -22.32 -1.97
CA LEU A 30 4.00 -22.06 -1.13
C LEU A 30 5.31 -22.61 -1.72
N LYS A 31 5.24 -23.72 -2.45
CA LYS A 31 6.40 -24.37 -3.08
C LYS A 31 6.57 -24.00 -4.56
N SER A 32 5.89 -22.95 -5.02
CA SER A 32 6.02 -22.44 -6.38
C SER A 32 7.49 -22.18 -6.72
N THR A 33 7.92 -22.61 -7.91
CA THR A 33 9.28 -22.33 -8.40
C THR A 33 9.45 -20.90 -8.91
N LYS A 34 8.36 -20.15 -9.03
CA LYS A 34 8.38 -18.74 -9.41
C LYS A 34 8.67 -17.89 -8.16
N PRO A 35 9.78 -17.14 -8.13
CA PRO A 35 10.13 -16.33 -6.97
C PRO A 35 9.18 -15.13 -6.81
N ASP A 36 8.82 -14.81 -5.57
CA ASP A 36 8.13 -13.60 -5.16
C ASP A 36 9.14 -12.51 -4.79
N LEU A 37 9.29 -11.51 -5.66
CA LEU A 37 10.22 -10.39 -5.52
C LEU A 37 9.49 -9.04 -5.43
N ARG A 38 8.24 -9.04 -4.96
CA ARG A 38 7.44 -7.81 -4.83
C ARG A 38 8.09 -6.86 -3.81
N SER A 39 8.25 -5.60 -4.19
CA SER A 39 8.70 -4.53 -3.28
C SER A 39 7.55 -3.96 -2.44
N THR A 40 6.35 -3.86 -3.02
CA THR A 40 5.11 -3.55 -2.31
C THR A 40 4.39 -4.86 -2.02
N ILE A 41 4.18 -5.17 -0.74
CA ILE A 41 3.56 -6.44 -0.32
C ILE A 41 2.05 -6.31 -0.13
N TYR A 42 1.60 -5.13 0.30
CA TYR A 42 0.22 -4.82 0.58
C TYR A 42 -0.07 -3.36 0.21
N TRP A 43 -1.23 -3.12 -0.38
CA TRP A 43 -1.77 -1.79 -0.62
C TRP A 43 -3.29 -1.84 -0.53
N ASN A 44 -3.87 -0.96 0.29
CA ASN A 44 -5.31 -0.79 0.41
C ASN A 44 -5.63 0.69 0.68
N PRO A 45 -6.30 1.38 -0.25
CA PRO A 45 -6.60 2.81 -0.13
C PRO A 45 -7.85 3.09 0.72
N ALA A 46 -8.56 2.05 1.17
CA ALA A 46 -9.87 2.16 1.80
C ALA A 46 -9.93 1.41 3.14
N VAL A 47 -8.83 1.41 3.89
CA VAL A 47 -8.79 0.85 5.25
C VAL A 47 -9.72 1.66 6.16
N THR A 48 -10.67 0.98 6.79
CA THR A 48 -11.56 1.57 7.80
C THR A 48 -11.23 1.00 9.17
N THR A 49 -11.21 1.85 10.18
CA THR A 49 -11.08 1.43 11.58
C THR A 49 -12.42 0.98 12.14
N ASP A 50 -12.38 0.14 13.16
CA ASP A 50 -13.55 -0.24 13.94
C ASP A 50 -13.99 0.87 14.92
N GLU A 51 -14.97 0.55 15.78
CA GLU A 51 -15.50 1.46 16.80
C GLU A 51 -14.47 1.86 17.87
N HIS A 52 -13.37 1.10 18.00
CA HIS A 52 -12.25 1.39 18.89
C HIS A 52 -11.13 2.19 18.20
N GLY A 53 -11.23 2.43 16.90
CA GLY A 53 -10.20 3.10 16.11
C GLY A 53 -9.08 2.16 15.66
N GLU A 54 -9.30 0.85 15.72
CA GLU A 54 -8.31 -0.16 15.34
C GLU A 54 -8.57 -0.72 13.94
N ALA A 55 -7.51 -1.08 13.22
CA ALA A 55 -7.60 -1.78 11.93
C ALA A 55 -6.59 -2.93 11.91
N HIS A 56 -7.08 -4.13 11.61
CA HIS A 56 -6.22 -5.31 11.50
C HIS A 56 -5.94 -5.61 10.02
N ILE A 57 -4.65 -5.72 9.69
CA ILE A 57 -4.18 -5.98 8.34
C ILE A 57 -3.33 -7.25 8.37
N SER A 58 -3.56 -8.15 7.42
CA SER A 58 -2.77 -9.37 7.23
C SER A 58 -2.36 -9.50 5.77
N PHE A 59 -1.13 -9.93 5.53
CA PHE A 59 -0.57 -10.07 4.20
C PHE A 59 0.46 -11.20 4.16
N TYR A 60 0.73 -11.71 2.96
CA TYR A 60 1.80 -12.68 2.73
C TYR A 60 3.10 -11.99 2.34
N THR A 61 4.20 -12.36 2.96
CA THR A 61 5.56 -11.85 2.68
C THR A 61 6.09 -12.29 1.31
N ALA A 62 7.06 -11.53 0.77
CA ALA A 62 7.83 -11.97 -0.39
C ALA A 62 8.94 -12.96 0.04
N ASP A 63 9.60 -13.60 -0.95
CA ASP A 63 10.66 -14.58 -0.69
C ASP A 63 11.95 -13.92 -0.16
N SER A 64 12.10 -12.62 -0.35
CA SER A 64 13.26 -11.87 0.14
C SER A 64 13.20 -11.68 1.66
N SER A 65 14.27 -12.08 2.35
CA SER A 65 14.49 -11.71 3.75
C SER A 65 14.91 -10.24 3.81
N SER A 66 13.96 -9.34 4.00
CA SER A 66 14.20 -7.89 4.10
C SER A 66 13.25 -7.25 5.09
N ARG A 67 13.67 -6.12 5.64
CA ARG A 67 12.83 -5.29 6.52
C ARG A 67 11.67 -4.71 5.72
N TYR A 68 10.49 -4.69 6.32
CA TYR A 68 9.32 -4.07 5.71
C TYR A 68 9.14 -2.65 6.21
N ARG A 69 8.54 -1.80 5.37
CA ARG A 69 8.12 -0.46 5.74
C ARG A 69 6.60 -0.40 5.66
N LEU A 70 5.98 -0.02 6.77
CA LEU A 70 4.57 0.31 6.84
C LEU A 70 4.41 1.81 6.68
N ALA A 71 3.61 2.24 5.71
CA ALA A 71 3.20 3.63 5.55
C ALA A 71 1.68 3.72 5.59
N VAL A 72 1.15 4.62 6.40
CA VAL A 72 -0.28 4.88 6.56
C VAL A 72 -0.53 6.36 6.30
N GLU A 73 -1.42 6.63 5.35
CA GLU A 73 -1.86 7.97 5.00
C GLU A 73 -3.39 8.04 5.05
N GLY A 74 -3.92 9.17 5.47
CA GLY A 74 -5.37 9.35 5.56
C GLY A 74 -5.79 10.76 5.93
N VAL A 75 -7.11 10.93 6.06
CA VAL A 75 -7.74 12.17 6.47
C VAL A 75 -8.67 11.87 7.64
N SER A 76 -8.51 12.61 8.75
CA SER A 76 -9.38 12.48 9.91
C SER A 76 -10.77 13.07 9.67
N ALA A 77 -11.73 12.78 10.57
CA ALA A 77 -13.09 13.31 10.49
C ALA A 77 -13.17 14.86 10.46
N ILE A 78 -12.14 15.55 10.96
CA ILE A 78 -12.05 17.02 10.96
C ILE A 78 -11.25 17.57 9.76
N GLY A 79 -10.87 16.71 8.81
CA GLY A 79 -10.13 17.11 7.61
C GLY A 79 -8.61 17.22 7.82
N ALA A 80 -8.07 16.74 8.94
CA ALA A 80 -6.62 16.77 9.18
C ALA A 80 -5.92 15.63 8.45
N ILE A 81 -4.77 15.92 7.83
CA ILE A 81 -3.93 14.91 7.18
C ILE A 81 -3.21 14.08 8.23
N ILE A 82 -3.20 12.77 8.05
CA ILE A 82 -2.45 11.80 8.85
C ILE A 82 -1.41 11.15 7.93
N CYS A 83 -0.15 11.17 8.35
CA CYS A 83 0.94 10.42 7.73
C CYS A 83 1.74 9.74 8.84
N SER A 84 1.93 8.43 8.74
CA SER A 84 2.73 7.66 9.67
C SER A 84 3.56 6.63 8.90
N GLU A 85 4.82 6.47 9.30
CA GLU A 85 5.73 5.51 8.71
C GLU A 85 6.45 4.76 9.83
N GLN A 86 6.56 3.43 9.68
CA GLN A 86 7.21 2.56 10.65
C GLN A 86 7.93 1.43 9.93
N ASP A 87 9.18 1.17 10.31
CA ASP A 87 9.88 -0.03 9.87
C ASP A 87 9.48 -1.24 10.73
N LEU A 88 9.22 -2.37 10.07
CA LEU A 88 9.04 -3.69 10.66
C LEU A 88 10.32 -4.52 10.40
N PHE A 89 10.61 -5.44 11.32
CA PHE A 89 11.84 -6.24 11.36
C PHE A 89 11.85 -7.38 10.34
#